data_AF-C3NHH5-F1
#
_entry.id   AF-C3NHH5-F1
#
_cell.length_a   1.000
_cell.length_b   1.000
_cell.length_c   1.000
_cell.angle_alpha   90.00
_cell.angle_beta   90.00
_cell.angle_gamma   90.00
#
_symmetry.space_group_name_H-M   'P 1'
#
loop_
_entity.id
_entity.type
_entity.pdbx_description
1 polymer ?
#
loop_
_entity_poly.entity_id
_entity_poly.type
_entity_poly.pdbx_seq_one_letter_code
_entity_poly.pdbx_strand_id
1 'polypeptide(L)' 'MIKPYVRRGSRPGDETYYLHIPREFVRALGISPNDVFELTIDTKDGLTLCYKRIKK' A
#
# COMPACT_ATOMS: atom_id res chain seq x y z
N MET A 1 -7.95 12.67 -5.00
CA MET A 1 -7.76 11.49 -5.87
C MET A 1 -6.29 11.10 -5.82
N ILE A 2 -5.96 9.93 -5.28
CA ILE A 2 -4.57 9.42 -5.22
C ILE A 2 -4.31 8.67 -6.52
N LYS A 3 -3.23 9.02 -7.22
CA LYS A 3 -2.72 8.23 -8.34
C LYS A 3 -1.67 7.27 -7.81
N PRO A 4 -1.70 5.98 -8.17
CA PRO A 4 -0.60 5.08 -7.90
C PRO A 4 0.69 5.62 -8.52
N TYR A 5 1.79 5.41 -7.83
CA TYR A 5 3.11 5.69 -8.36
C TYR A 5 3.63 4.44 -9.07
N VAL A 6 4.01 4.59 -10.34
CA VAL A 6 4.44 3.48 -11.20
C VAL A 6 5.97 3.44 -11.26
N ARG A 7 6.55 2.25 -11.05
CA ARG A 7 7.97 1.98 -11.30
C ARG A 7 8.11 0.79 -12.24
N ARG A 8 9.30 0.66 -12.86
CA ARG A 8 9.68 -0.58 -13.54
C ARG A 8 9.56 -1.75 -12.58
N GLY A 9 8.85 -2.78 -13.03
CA GLY A 9 8.66 -3.99 -12.28
C GLY A 9 9.92 -4.84 -12.23
N SER A 10 9.82 -5.93 -11.48
CA SER A 10 10.90 -6.90 -11.29
C SER A 10 11.25 -7.71 -12.55
N ARG A 11 10.38 -7.70 -13.57
CA ARG A 11 10.61 -8.39 -14.86
C ARG A 11 10.58 -7.40 -16.02
N PRO A 12 11.29 -7.67 -17.12
CA PRO A 12 11.21 -6.85 -18.33
C PRO A 12 9.76 -6.79 -18.84
N GLY A 13 9.22 -5.58 -18.97
CA GLY A 13 7.85 -5.34 -19.42
C GLY A 13 6.81 -5.21 -18.30
N ASP A 14 7.15 -5.57 -17.05
CA ASP A 14 6.24 -5.43 -15.91
C ASP A 14 6.30 -4.00 -15.34
N GLU A 15 5.18 -3.57 -14.77
CA GLU A 15 5.06 -2.36 -13.97
C GLU A 15 4.70 -2.71 -12.53
N THR A 16 5.31 -2.02 -11.57
CA THR A 16 4.94 -2.11 -10.15
C THR A 16 4.28 -0.83 -9.71
N TYR A 17 3.08 -0.98 -9.14
CA TYR A 17 2.23 0.11 -8.68
C TYR A 17 2.35 0.23 -7.16
N TYR A 18 2.66 1.44 -6.68
CA TYR A 18 2.78 1.76 -5.27
C TYR A 18 1.72 2.77 -4.85
N LEU A 19 1.15 2.57 -3.66
CA LEU A 19 0.27 3.55 -3.02
C LEU A 19 1.07 4.38 -2.01
N HIS A 20 1.07 5.69 -2.20
CA HIS A 20 1.73 6.60 -1.28
C HIS A 20 0.89 6.75 0.00
N ILE A 21 1.50 6.48 1.15
CA ILE A 21 0.91 6.76 2.47
C ILE A 21 1.33 8.18 2.88
N PRO A 22 0.40 9.14 3.02
CA PRO A 22 0.74 10.50 3.41
C PRO A 22 1.50 10.58 4.74
N ARG A 23 2.48 11.50 4.79
CA ARG A 23 3.40 11.64 5.94
C ARG A 23 2.68 11.89 7.27
N GLU A 24 1.55 12.59 7.25
CA GLU A 24 0.69 12.81 8.42
C GLU A 24 0.18 11.50 9.03
N PHE A 25 -0.29 10.54 8.22
CA PHE A 25 -0.72 9.22 8.68
C PHE A 25 0.45 8.38 9.18
N VAL A 26 1.60 8.44 8.49
CA VAL A 26 2.82 7.74 8.94
C VAL A 26 3.19 8.17 10.36
N ARG A 27 3.15 9.50 10.63
CA ARG A 27 3.45 10.05 11.96
C ARG A 27 2.37 9.73 12.98
N ALA A 28 1.10 9.97 12.66
CA ALA A 28 -0.02 9.80 13.58
C ALA A 28 -0.21 8.34 14.01
N LEU A 29 0.03 7.39 13.09
CA LEU A 29 -0.11 5.96 13.33
C LEU A 29 1.22 5.30 13.74
N GLY A 30 2.31 6.06 13.81
CA GLY A 30 3.65 5.55 14.14
C GLY A 30 4.11 4.45 13.19
N ILE A 31 3.81 4.55 11.90
CA ILE A 31 4.24 3.57 10.88
C ILE A 31 5.74 3.73 10.64
N SER A 32 6.43 2.60 10.59
CA SER A 32 7.85 2.48 10.35
C SER A 32 8.11 1.56 9.15
N PRO A 33 9.30 1.63 8.52
CA PRO A 33 9.68 0.73 7.44
C PRO A 33 9.75 -0.76 7.84
N ASN A 34 9.80 -1.05 9.15
CA ASN A 34 9.90 -2.41 9.68
C ASN A 34 8.53 -3.05 9.95
N ASP A 35 7.44 -2.30 9.77
CA ASP A 35 6.10 -2.83 9.97
C ASP A 35 5.69 -3.78 8.86
N VAL A 36 5.03 -4.86 9.26
CA VAL A 36 4.45 -5.83 8.32
C VAL A 36 2.96 -5.54 8.20
N PHE A 37 2.47 -5.48 6.97
CA PHE A 37 1.06 -5.30 6.66
C PHE A 37 0.55 -6.53 5.90
N GLU A 38 -0.62 -7.00 6.28
CA GLU A 38 -1.42 -7.93 5.51
C GLU A 38 -2.26 -7.14 4.50
N LEU A 39 -2.22 -7.53 3.22
CA LEU A 39 -3.07 -6.97 2.19
C LEU A 39 -4.26 -7.91 1.94
N THR A 40 -5.47 -7.40 2.09
CA THR A 40 -6.69 -8.08 1.66
C THR A 40 -7.40 -7.25 0.57
N ILE A 41 -8.16 -7.95 -0.27
CA ILE A 41 -8.94 -7.34 -1.36
C ILE A 41 -10.41 -7.49 -1.02
N ASP A 42 -11.14 -6.37 -0.97
CA ASP A 42 -12.59 -6.33 -0.89
C ASP A 42 -13.16 -5.83 -2.23
N THR A 43 -14.28 -6.43 -2.66
CA THR A 43 -14.94 -6.14 -3.95
C THR A 43 -16.42 -5.76 -3.80
N LYS A 44 -16.92 -5.64 -2.56
CA LYS A 44 -18.36 -5.43 -2.30
C LYS A 44 -18.93 -4.14 -2.91
N ASP A 45 -18.16 -3.05 -2.85
CA ASP A 45 -18.56 -1.71 -3.34
C ASP A 45 -17.57 -1.16 -4.37
N GLY A 46 -16.88 -2.05 -5.08
CA GLY A 46 -15.73 -1.75 -5.93
C GLY A 46 -14.43 -2.31 -5.37
N LEU A 47 -13.33 -2.16 -6.11
CA LEU A 47 -12.03 -2.70 -5.72
C LEU A 47 -11.41 -1.87 -4.58
N THR A 48 -11.28 -2.48 -3.41
CA THR A 48 -10.63 -1.88 -2.23
C THR A 48 -9.42 -2.71 -1.82
N LEU A 49 -8.27 -2.04 -1.65
CA LEU A 49 -7.03 -2.63 -1.15
C LEU A 49 -6.89 -2.29 0.34
N CYS A 50 -7.05 -3.28 1.20
CA CYS A 50 -7.08 -3.13 2.65
C CYS A 50 -5.74 -3.56 3.26
N TYR A 51 -4.94 -2.60 3.73
CA TYR A 51 -3.67 -2.87 4.41
C TYR A 51 -3.86 -2.86 5.93
N LYS A 52 -3.76 -4.03 6.56
CA LYS A 52 -3.87 -4.19 8.02
C LYS A 52 -2.49 -4.43 8.62
N ARG A 53 -2.08 -3.58 9.57
CA ARG A 53 -0.81 -3.73 10.29
C ARG A 53 -0.86 -4.99 11.16
N ILE A 54 0.13 -5.87 11.02
CA ILE A 54 0.30 -7.06 11.85
C ILE A 54 1.16 -6.66 13.05
N LYS A 55 0.60 -6.74 14.26
CA LYS A 55 1.38 -6.61 15.50
C LYS A 55 1.82 -8.03 15.91
N LYS A 56 3.11 -8.21 16.14
CA LYS A 56 3.64 -9.39 16.83
C LYS A 56 3.44 -9.25 18.33
#